data_AF-A0A238KI80-F1
#
_entry.id   AF-A0A238KI80-F1
#
_cell.length_a   1.000
_cell.length_b   1.000
_cell.length_c   1.000
_cell.angle_alpha   90.00
_cell.angle_beta   90.00
_cell.angle_gamma   90.00
#
_symmetry.space_group_name_H-M   'P 1'
#
loop_
_entity.id
_entity.type
_entity.pdbx_description
1 polymer ?
#
loop_
_entity_poly.entity_id
_entity_poly.type
_entity_poly.pdbx_seq_one_letter_code
_entity_poly.pdbx_strand_id
1 'polypeptide(L)'
;MATTRKTPTARKSPRTAKTVKAAAARAAATATAEIVTPAPVAAAAARAPATTNAALWARREAAVARGVGSAAPVFAAHAENAELWDVEGNRYIDFAGGIAVLNTGHRHPGVIAAAKAQEDRYTHTSFQVVPYEPYVALAEKLNALAPGDFAKKTLLVTTGAEAVENAVKIARAYTRRPGVIAFTAGYHGRTLLTLGMTGKVNPYKKDVGPFPSDIFRAPFPDARAGITVEDSIRALETLFLTDAQPERVAAIILEPVLGEGGYHPVPVEMWQALRAICDKHGILLISDEIQAGFARTGAWFAIQHSGVVPDLITCAKSMAGGYPVAGVIGRADVMDALAPGGLGGTYGGNPVACAAALAAIEAIEAEGLLARSTALGESMRARFADMGARVAPYRMWDIRGLGAMLAVEFVTDFESATPDAALTKSVIAHALKRGLILLSCGMHGNAVRIMVPLTASDAIIDEGMAIFEAALAEAIAAERTHAAE
;
A
#
# COMPACT_ATOMS: atom_id res chain seq x y z
N MET A 1 -47.81 58.37 -11.65
CA MET A 1 -48.94 58.13 -12.59
C MET A 1 -48.91 56.64 -12.93
N ALA A 2 -49.61 55.76 -12.20
CA ALA A 2 -50.99 55.29 -12.49
C ALA A 2 -51.12 54.90 -13.98
N THR A 3 -51.32 53.65 -14.42
CA THR A 3 -52.42 52.72 -14.08
C THR A 3 -52.21 51.32 -14.71
N THR A 4 -52.35 50.24 -13.92
CA THR A 4 -53.24 49.05 -14.10
C THR A 4 -53.74 48.70 -15.53
N ARG A 5 -53.73 47.46 -16.06
CA ARG A 5 -54.44 46.20 -15.69
C ARG A 5 -54.29 45.28 -16.96
N LYS A 6 -54.12 43.95 -16.97
CA LYS A 6 -55.11 42.87 -16.76
C LYS A 6 -54.52 41.55 -17.35
N THR A 7 -54.51 40.45 -16.60
CA THR A 7 -54.79 39.07 -17.06
C THR A 7 -56.32 38.93 -17.28
N PRO A 8 -56.93 37.87 -17.89
CA PRO A 8 -56.53 36.43 -17.91
C PRO A 8 -56.91 35.63 -19.18
N THR A 9 -56.65 34.31 -19.18
CA THR A 9 -57.57 33.18 -19.51
C THR A 9 -57.02 32.08 -20.44
N ALA A 10 -57.22 30.85 -19.97
CA ALA A 10 -57.09 29.60 -20.69
C ALA A 10 -58.45 29.14 -21.27
N ARG A 11 -58.43 28.42 -22.41
CA ARG A 11 -59.49 27.50 -22.93
C ARG A 11 -58.80 26.55 -23.94
N LYS A 12 -58.74 25.23 -23.76
CA LYS A 12 -59.75 24.15 -23.97
C LYS A 12 -60.26 24.07 -25.43
N SER A 13 -59.91 23.02 -26.21
CA SER A 13 -60.64 21.73 -26.41
C SER A 13 -60.94 21.56 -27.94
N PRO A 14 -61.37 20.42 -28.57
CA PRO A 14 -61.71 19.03 -28.12
C PRO A 14 -60.93 17.92 -28.90
N ARG A 15 -60.77 16.64 -28.49
CA ARG A 15 -61.67 15.50 -28.19
C ARG A 15 -62.61 15.04 -29.33
N THR A 16 -62.40 13.81 -29.84
CA THR A 16 -63.35 12.66 -30.00
C THR A 16 -62.82 11.70 -31.09
N ALA A 17 -63.05 10.39 -31.14
CA ALA A 17 -63.51 9.33 -30.23
C ALA A 17 -63.64 8.03 -31.07
N LYS A 18 -63.66 6.87 -30.38
CA LYS A 18 -64.23 5.53 -30.72
C LYS A 18 -63.16 4.41 -30.65
N THR A 19 -63.01 3.62 -29.57
CA THR A 19 -63.80 2.44 -29.10
C THR A 19 -64.24 1.51 -30.24
N VAL A 20 -64.01 0.18 -30.20
CA VAL A 20 -64.66 -0.83 -29.33
C VAL A 20 -63.82 -2.13 -29.19
N LYS A 21 -64.05 -2.81 -28.07
CA LYS A 21 -63.56 -4.08 -27.49
C LYS A 21 -63.93 -5.38 -28.24
N ALA A 22 -63.20 -6.44 -27.82
CA ALA A 22 -63.54 -7.89 -27.77
C ALA A 22 -63.21 -8.71 -29.04
N ALA A 23 -62.72 -9.95 -29.00
CA ALA A 23 -62.69 -10.97 -27.95
C ALA A 23 -61.54 -11.97 -28.17
N ALA A 24 -61.25 -12.75 -27.12
CA ALA A 24 -60.30 -13.86 -27.07
C ALA A 24 -60.71 -15.06 -27.95
N ALA A 25 -59.72 -15.79 -28.49
CA ALA A 25 -59.53 -17.25 -28.33
C ALA A 25 -58.61 -17.85 -29.42
N ARG A 26 -57.65 -18.67 -28.95
CA ARG A 26 -56.98 -19.81 -29.62
C ARG A 26 -56.17 -19.53 -30.91
N ALA A 27 -54.85 -19.72 -30.81
CA ALA A 27 -54.24 -20.97 -31.29
C ALA A 27 -52.82 -21.09 -30.71
N ALA A 28 -52.56 -22.24 -30.08
CA ALA A 28 -51.27 -22.64 -29.57
C ALA A 28 -50.32 -22.93 -30.73
N ALA A 29 -49.10 -22.40 -30.65
CA ALA A 29 -47.94 -22.93 -31.36
C ALA A 29 -46.78 -22.94 -30.36
N THR A 30 -46.62 -24.10 -29.73
CA THR A 30 -45.44 -24.53 -28.98
C THR A 30 -44.21 -24.42 -29.87
N ALA A 31 -43.37 -23.42 -29.61
CA ALA A 31 -41.97 -23.46 -30.01
C ALA A 31 -41.21 -24.17 -28.89
N THR A 32 -40.95 -25.46 -29.08
CA THR A 32 -39.99 -26.21 -28.28
C THR A 32 -38.60 -25.63 -28.56
N ALA A 33 -38.10 -24.80 -27.63
CA ALA A 33 -36.68 -24.49 -27.58
C ALA A 33 -35.96 -25.77 -27.13
N GLU A 34 -35.25 -26.42 -28.06
CA GLU A 34 -34.27 -27.44 -27.70
C GLU A 34 -33.21 -26.79 -26.82
N ILE A 35 -33.17 -27.24 -25.57
CA ILE A 35 -32.05 -27.01 -24.68
C ILE A 35 -30.88 -27.77 -25.29
N VAL A 36 -29.99 -27.07 -25.98
CA VAL A 36 -28.69 -27.60 -26.37
C VAL A 36 -27.89 -27.78 -25.09
N THR A 37 -27.92 -29.00 -24.53
CA THR A 37 -26.97 -29.41 -23.50
C THR A 37 -25.56 -29.33 -24.09
N PRO A 38 -24.62 -28.56 -23.50
CA PRO A 38 -23.25 -28.58 -23.98
C PRO A 38 -22.68 -29.99 -23.78
N ALA A 39 -22.07 -30.51 -24.84
CA ALA A 39 -21.38 -31.80 -24.81
C ALA A 39 -20.34 -31.81 -23.68
N PRO A 40 -20.14 -32.95 -22.99
CA PRO A 40 -19.07 -33.05 -22.01
C PRO A 40 -17.75 -32.83 -22.73
N VAL A 41 -16.99 -31.81 -22.31
CA VAL A 41 -15.61 -31.63 -22.78
C VAL A 41 -14.80 -32.79 -22.22
N ALA A 42 -14.71 -33.86 -23.00
CA ALA A 42 -13.89 -35.00 -22.67
C ALA A 42 -12.43 -34.55 -22.57
N ALA A 43 -11.85 -34.78 -21.42
CA ALA A 43 -10.45 -34.54 -21.14
C ALA A 43 -9.56 -35.35 -22.09
N ALA A 44 -8.73 -34.63 -22.84
CA ALA A 44 -7.43 -35.12 -23.30
C ALA A 44 -6.49 -33.92 -23.41
N ALA A 45 -6.27 -33.22 -22.28
CA ALA A 45 -5.08 -32.40 -22.16
C ALA A 45 -3.90 -33.37 -22.10
N ALA A 46 -3.15 -33.50 -23.20
CA ALA A 46 -1.77 -33.95 -23.13
C ALA A 46 -1.13 -33.18 -21.98
N ARG A 47 -0.74 -33.88 -20.91
CA ARG A 47 -0.17 -33.27 -19.70
C ARG A 47 1.04 -32.47 -20.18
N ALA A 48 0.90 -31.15 -20.25
CA ALA A 48 2.05 -30.27 -20.51
C ALA A 48 3.15 -30.72 -19.54
N PRO A 49 4.43 -30.77 -19.97
CA PRO A 49 5.50 -31.17 -19.07
C PRO A 49 5.35 -30.38 -17.78
N ALA A 50 5.36 -31.09 -16.64
CA ALA A 50 5.19 -30.48 -15.32
C ALA A 50 6.11 -29.27 -15.25
N THR A 51 5.52 -28.08 -15.14
CA THR A 51 6.25 -26.84 -15.29
C THR A 51 7.10 -26.63 -14.03
N THR A 52 8.41 -26.77 -14.14
CA THR A 52 9.35 -26.60 -13.02
C THR A 52 9.66 -25.13 -12.77
N ASN A 53 10.14 -24.81 -11.56
CA ASN A 53 10.62 -23.47 -11.20
C ASN A 53 11.73 -23.03 -12.16
N ALA A 54 12.68 -23.93 -12.48
CA ALA A 54 13.78 -23.65 -13.40
C ALA A 54 13.30 -23.35 -14.83
N ALA A 55 12.30 -24.08 -15.34
CA ALA A 55 11.75 -23.84 -16.68
C ALA A 55 11.01 -22.50 -16.76
N LEU A 56 10.26 -22.12 -15.72
CA LEU A 56 9.64 -20.79 -15.65
C LEU A 56 10.67 -19.68 -15.49
N TRP A 57 11.75 -19.92 -14.76
CA TRP A 57 12.83 -18.95 -14.62
C TRP A 57 13.49 -18.65 -15.97
N ALA A 58 13.80 -19.69 -16.76
CA ALA A 58 14.34 -19.52 -18.10
C ALA A 58 13.39 -18.74 -19.02
N ARG A 59 12.08 -19.03 -18.97
CA ARG A 59 11.06 -18.26 -19.71
C ARG A 59 11.00 -16.80 -19.25
N ARG A 60 11.11 -16.55 -17.94
CA ARG A 60 11.16 -15.20 -17.37
C ARG A 60 12.38 -14.45 -17.87
N GLU A 61 13.57 -15.05 -17.87
CA GLU A 61 14.80 -14.41 -18.37
C GLU A 61 14.70 -14.06 -19.86
N ALA A 62 14.01 -14.88 -20.65
CA ALA A 62 13.78 -14.61 -22.07
C ALA A 62 12.70 -13.55 -22.33
N ALA A 63 11.68 -13.44 -21.48
CA ALA A 63 10.47 -12.64 -21.77
C ALA A 63 10.30 -11.37 -20.91
N VAL A 64 10.94 -11.28 -19.75
CA VAL A 64 10.76 -10.19 -18.78
C VAL A 64 12.04 -9.37 -18.67
N ALA A 65 11.91 -8.05 -18.72
CA ALA A 65 13.04 -7.14 -18.56
C ALA A 65 13.77 -7.39 -17.23
N ARG A 66 15.10 -7.53 -17.29
CA ARG A 66 15.95 -7.83 -16.12
C ARG A 66 15.80 -6.87 -14.92
N GLY A 67 15.33 -5.64 -15.17
CA GLY A 67 15.08 -4.64 -14.13
C GLY A 67 13.94 -5.02 -13.16
N VAL A 68 13.06 -5.93 -13.57
CA VAL A 68 11.99 -6.49 -12.70
C VAL A 68 12.57 -7.65 -11.90
N GLY A 69 13.32 -7.35 -10.83
CA GLY A 69 13.90 -8.35 -9.94
C GLY A 69 12.85 -9.15 -9.15
N SER A 70 13.13 -10.43 -8.91
CA SER A 70 12.31 -11.32 -8.06
C SER A 70 13.15 -11.73 -6.84
N ALA A 71 12.58 -11.62 -5.63
CA ALA A 71 13.31 -11.91 -4.40
C ALA A 71 13.58 -13.41 -4.18
N ALA A 72 12.68 -14.28 -4.66
CA ALA A 72 12.81 -15.72 -4.62
C ALA A 72 12.79 -16.31 -6.05
N PRO A 73 13.62 -17.32 -6.36
CA PRO A 73 13.65 -17.98 -7.66
C PRO A 73 12.61 -19.11 -7.75
N VAL A 74 11.42 -18.91 -7.18
CA VAL A 74 10.30 -19.86 -7.18
C VAL A 74 9.04 -19.19 -7.74
N PHE A 75 8.16 -19.98 -8.34
CA PHE A 75 6.94 -19.50 -8.97
C PHE A 75 5.73 -20.02 -8.22
N ALA A 76 4.90 -19.11 -7.71
CA ALA A 76 3.68 -19.45 -6.99
C ALA A 76 2.70 -20.22 -7.90
N ALA A 77 2.17 -21.32 -7.38
CA ALA A 77 1.04 -22.05 -7.97
C ALA A 77 -0.28 -21.65 -7.29
N HIS A 78 -0.28 -21.62 -5.96
CA HIS A 78 -1.42 -21.16 -5.15
C HIS A 78 -0.92 -20.65 -3.79
N ALA A 79 -1.77 -19.90 -3.09
CA ALA A 79 -1.48 -19.35 -1.77
C ALA A 79 -2.78 -19.21 -0.97
N GLU A 80 -2.68 -19.30 0.35
CA GLU A 80 -3.81 -19.20 1.29
C GLU A 80 -3.32 -18.57 2.58
N ASN A 81 -4.00 -17.53 3.05
CA ASN A 81 -3.62 -16.75 4.23
C ASN A 81 -2.13 -16.37 4.26
N ALA A 82 -1.31 -17.01 5.09
CA ALA A 82 0.12 -16.72 5.25
C ALA A 82 1.03 -17.79 4.63
N GLU A 83 0.48 -18.59 3.72
CA GLU A 83 1.17 -19.71 3.09
C GLU A 83 1.12 -19.61 1.57
N LEU A 84 2.19 -20.07 0.92
CA LEU A 84 2.35 -20.10 -0.53
C LEU A 84 2.96 -21.44 -0.94
N TRP A 85 2.42 -22.03 -2.00
CA TRP A 85 2.96 -23.23 -2.63
C TRP A 85 3.45 -22.90 -4.03
N ASP A 86 4.65 -23.35 -4.37
CA ASP A 86 5.19 -23.17 -5.71
C ASP A 86 4.66 -24.22 -6.72
N VAL A 87 5.07 -24.10 -7.97
CA VAL A 87 4.69 -25.03 -9.06
C VAL A 87 5.25 -26.45 -8.90
N GLU A 88 6.19 -26.66 -7.98
CA GLU A 88 6.78 -27.96 -7.65
C GLU A 88 6.17 -28.56 -6.37
N GLY A 89 5.26 -27.84 -5.69
CA GLY A 89 4.57 -28.26 -4.49
C GLY A 89 5.30 -27.93 -3.18
N ASN A 90 6.41 -27.18 -3.23
CA ASN A 90 7.11 -26.74 -2.01
C ASN A 90 6.28 -25.68 -1.29
N ARG A 91 6.13 -25.84 0.03
CA ARG A 91 5.39 -24.91 0.89
C ARG A 91 6.31 -23.84 1.47
N TYR A 92 5.82 -22.62 1.51
CA TYR A 92 6.47 -21.45 2.09
C TYR A 92 5.54 -20.71 3.05
N ILE A 93 6.06 -20.27 4.19
CA ILE A 93 5.44 -19.26 5.06
C ILE A 93 5.80 -17.88 4.54
N ASP A 94 4.80 -17.01 4.41
CA ASP A 94 4.92 -15.67 3.84
C ASP A 94 5.00 -14.60 4.95
N PHE A 95 6.21 -14.23 5.32
CA PHE A 95 6.48 -13.07 6.19
C PHE A 95 6.74 -11.79 5.38
N ALA A 96 6.53 -11.82 4.06
CA ALA A 96 6.63 -10.67 3.18
C ALA A 96 5.27 -10.02 2.88
N GLY A 97 4.19 -10.80 2.90
CA GLY A 97 2.81 -10.34 2.69
C GLY A 97 2.63 -9.55 1.41
N GLY A 98 3.33 -9.93 0.33
CA GLY A 98 3.34 -9.18 -0.93
C GLY A 98 3.87 -7.75 -0.81
N ILE A 99 4.82 -7.50 0.10
CA ILE A 99 5.31 -6.16 0.49
C ILE A 99 4.21 -5.36 1.23
N ALA A 100 3.72 -5.91 2.35
CA ALA A 100 2.69 -5.33 3.20
C ALA A 100 1.36 -5.02 2.47
N VAL A 101 0.98 -5.86 1.52
CA VAL A 101 -0.29 -5.81 0.78
C VAL A 101 -1.35 -6.74 1.39
N LEU A 102 -0.93 -7.78 2.10
CA LEU A 102 -1.81 -8.88 2.50
C LEU A 102 -2.04 -8.93 4.00
N ASN A 103 -2.46 -7.82 4.62
CA ASN A 103 -2.81 -7.83 6.05
C ASN A 103 -3.92 -8.85 6.39
N THR A 104 -4.87 -9.06 5.49
CA THR A 104 -5.93 -10.07 5.63
C THR A 104 -5.52 -11.47 5.10
N GLY A 105 -4.29 -11.60 4.59
CA GLY A 105 -3.76 -12.83 4.00
C GLY A 105 -4.14 -13.04 2.53
N HIS A 106 -3.49 -14.02 1.90
CA HIS A 106 -3.83 -14.50 0.57
C HIS A 106 -5.28 -15.02 0.56
N ARG A 107 -6.07 -14.55 -0.41
CA ARG A 107 -7.42 -15.07 -0.72
C ARG A 107 -8.43 -15.03 0.44
N HIS A 108 -8.39 -14.00 1.28
CA HIS A 108 -9.38 -13.81 2.34
C HIS A 108 -10.82 -14.07 1.84
N PRO A 109 -11.59 -15.01 2.43
CA PRO A 109 -12.84 -15.49 1.85
C PRO A 109 -13.86 -14.38 1.55
N GLY A 110 -14.01 -13.42 2.46
CA GLY A 110 -14.90 -12.27 2.27
C GLY A 110 -14.46 -11.35 1.13
N VAL A 111 -13.15 -11.14 0.96
CA VAL A 111 -12.59 -10.29 -0.11
C VAL A 111 -12.82 -10.94 -1.47
N ILE A 112 -12.54 -12.25 -1.59
CA ILE A 112 -12.74 -13.01 -2.83
C ILE A 112 -14.23 -13.06 -3.21
N ALA A 113 -15.12 -13.27 -2.24
CA ALA A 113 -16.56 -13.28 -2.48
C ALA A 113 -17.05 -11.92 -3.01
N ALA A 114 -16.63 -10.81 -2.40
CA ALA A 114 -16.99 -9.46 -2.82
C ALA A 114 -16.49 -9.13 -4.24
N ALA A 115 -15.24 -9.50 -4.54
CA ALA A 115 -14.68 -9.29 -5.88
C ALA A 115 -15.46 -10.06 -6.96
N LYS A 116 -15.72 -11.35 -6.75
CA LYS A 116 -16.49 -12.19 -7.69
C LYS A 116 -17.91 -11.66 -7.92
N ALA A 117 -18.61 -11.29 -6.84
CA ALA A 117 -19.95 -10.75 -6.93
C ALA A 117 -20.00 -9.43 -7.74
N GLN A 118 -18.95 -8.62 -7.66
CA GLN A 118 -18.85 -7.42 -8.48
C GLN A 118 -18.50 -7.74 -9.95
N GLU A 119 -17.63 -8.70 -10.20
CA GLU A 119 -17.28 -9.17 -11.56
C GLU A 119 -18.50 -9.69 -12.33
N ASP A 120 -19.44 -10.36 -11.65
CA ASP A 120 -20.71 -10.85 -12.24
C ASP A 120 -21.62 -9.72 -12.74
N ARG A 121 -21.40 -8.47 -12.28
CA ARG A 121 -22.17 -7.28 -12.70
C ARG A 121 -21.47 -6.54 -13.83
N TYR A 122 -20.23 -6.11 -13.58
CA TYR A 122 -19.38 -5.40 -14.51
C TYR A 122 -17.96 -5.24 -13.96
N THR A 123 -16.98 -5.25 -14.85
CA THR A 123 -15.56 -5.11 -14.50
C THR A 123 -15.08 -3.67 -14.56
N HIS A 124 -15.62 -2.85 -15.46
CA HIS A 124 -15.17 -1.48 -15.69
C HIS A 124 -16.16 -0.63 -16.48
N THR A 125 -16.41 0.61 -16.05
CA THR A 125 -17.19 1.62 -16.81
C THR A 125 -16.53 3.00 -16.85
N SER A 126 -15.32 3.14 -16.27
CA SER A 126 -14.67 4.41 -15.91
C SER A 126 -15.56 5.29 -15.02
N PHE A 127 -15.14 5.54 -13.78
CA PHE A 127 -15.94 6.35 -12.84
C PHE A 127 -16.20 7.77 -13.37
N GLN A 128 -15.27 8.27 -14.19
CA GLN A 128 -15.37 9.59 -14.83
C GLN A 128 -16.40 9.65 -15.97
N VAL A 129 -16.87 8.49 -16.48
CA VAL A 129 -17.83 8.38 -17.57
C VAL A 129 -19.19 7.93 -17.04
N VAL A 130 -19.25 6.76 -16.41
CA VAL A 130 -20.45 6.24 -15.75
C VAL A 130 -20.07 5.85 -14.32
N PRO A 131 -20.50 6.62 -13.31
CA PRO A 131 -20.15 6.38 -11.91
C PRO A 131 -20.84 5.14 -11.37
N TYR A 132 -20.30 4.59 -10.29
CA TYR A 132 -20.80 3.39 -9.64
C TYR A 132 -20.63 3.46 -8.12
N GLU A 133 -21.55 2.83 -7.42
CA GLU A 133 -21.67 2.85 -5.97
C GLU A 133 -20.41 2.38 -5.21
N PRO A 134 -19.70 1.30 -5.60
CA PRO A 134 -18.51 0.85 -4.87
C PRO A 134 -17.43 1.91 -4.69
N TYR A 135 -17.25 2.80 -5.67
CA TYR A 135 -16.30 3.92 -5.56
C TYR A 135 -16.76 4.88 -4.45
N VAL A 136 -18.04 5.26 -4.46
CA VAL A 136 -18.62 6.21 -3.50
C VAL A 136 -18.57 5.63 -2.09
N ALA A 137 -18.99 4.38 -1.92
CA ALA A 137 -18.97 3.69 -0.64
C ALA A 137 -17.54 3.56 -0.07
N LEU A 138 -16.55 3.24 -0.92
CA LEU A 138 -15.15 3.21 -0.48
C LEU A 138 -14.66 4.60 -0.09
N ALA A 139 -14.96 5.64 -0.87
CA ALA A 139 -14.61 7.01 -0.53
C ALA A 139 -15.22 7.45 0.81
N GLU A 140 -16.49 7.13 1.07
CA GLU A 140 -17.17 7.41 2.35
C GLU A 140 -16.51 6.68 3.52
N LYS A 141 -16.20 5.38 3.35
CA LYS A 141 -15.52 4.59 4.38
C LYS A 141 -14.13 5.15 4.69
N LEU A 142 -13.35 5.50 3.67
CA LEU A 142 -12.02 6.10 3.85
C LEU A 142 -12.09 7.48 4.51
N ASN A 143 -13.06 8.30 4.12
CA ASN A 143 -13.31 9.58 4.80
C ASN A 143 -13.65 9.38 6.28
N ALA A 144 -14.44 8.36 6.63
CA ALA A 144 -14.81 8.09 8.03
C ALA A 144 -13.63 7.57 8.87
N LEU A 145 -12.74 6.77 8.28
CA LEU A 145 -11.59 6.18 8.98
C LEU A 145 -10.43 7.16 9.18
N ALA A 146 -10.24 8.12 8.27
CA ALA A 146 -9.14 9.06 8.33
C ALA A 146 -9.28 10.03 9.54
N PRO A 147 -8.18 10.35 10.25
CA PRO A 147 -8.22 11.22 11.43
C PRO A 147 -8.71 12.64 11.12
N GLY A 148 -9.23 13.30 12.16
CA GLY A 148 -9.70 14.70 12.13
C GLY A 148 -11.22 14.83 11.92
N ASP A 149 -11.82 15.86 12.50
CA ASP A 149 -13.29 16.06 12.49
C ASP A 149 -13.78 16.98 11.35
N PHE A 150 -12.88 17.43 10.47
CA PHE A 150 -13.25 18.23 9.30
C PHE A 150 -13.89 17.39 8.19
N ALA A 151 -14.63 18.06 7.31
CA ALA A 151 -15.17 17.46 6.10
C ALA A 151 -14.03 16.94 5.21
N LYS A 152 -14.16 15.70 4.74
CA LYS A 152 -13.15 15.01 3.94
C LYS A 152 -13.70 14.54 2.60
N LYS A 153 -12.83 14.44 1.62
CA LYS A 153 -13.09 13.86 0.30
C LYS A 153 -11.96 12.92 -0.09
N THR A 154 -12.27 12.00 -1.00
CA THR A 154 -11.33 10.98 -1.46
C THR A 154 -11.27 10.93 -2.98
N LEU A 155 -10.04 10.82 -3.50
CA LEU A 155 -9.75 10.42 -4.88
C LEU A 155 -9.24 8.97 -4.85
N LEU A 156 -9.73 8.10 -5.75
CA LEU A 156 -9.21 6.75 -5.94
C LEU A 156 -8.45 6.63 -7.26
N VAL A 157 -7.32 5.95 -7.20
CA VAL A 157 -6.40 5.63 -8.29
C VAL A 157 -5.98 4.15 -8.19
N THR A 158 -4.98 3.71 -8.94
CA THR A 158 -4.63 2.28 -9.04
C THR A 158 -3.44 1.91 -8.15
N THR A 159 -2.43 2.78 -8.08
CA THR A 159 -1.17 2.50 -7.40
C THR A 159 -0.82 3.56 -6.36
N GLY A 160 0.00 3.18 -5.38
CA GLY A 160 0.52 4.13 -4.39
C GLY A 160 1.29 5.30 -5.01
N ALA A 161 2.06 5.05 -6.08
CA ALA A 161 2.77 6.13 -6.77
C ALA A 161 1.81 7.15 -7.41
N GLU A 162 0.70 6.69 -8.02
CA GLU A 162 -0.36 7.58 -8.52
C GLU A 162 -1.03 8.37 -7.38
N ALA A 163 -1.19 7.76 -6.20
CA ALA A 163 -1.73 8.46 -5.04
C ALA A 163 -0.81 9.59 -4.58
N VAL A 164 0.50 9.35 -4.47
CA VAL A 164 1.48 10.40 -4.15
C VAL A 164 1.51 11.49 -5.22
N GLU A 165 1.52 11.12 -6.50
CA GLU A 165 1.47 12.09 -7.60
C GLU A 165 0.23 12.99 -7.51
N ASN A 166 -0.94 12.41 -7.24
CA ASN A 166 -2.16 13.20 -7.11
C ASN A 166 -2.20 14.01 -5.80
N ALA A 167 -1.65 13.53 -4.70
CA ALA A 167 -1.53 14.32 -3.47
C ALA A 167 -0.67 15.58 -3.72
N VAL A 168 0.44 15.45 -4.47
CA VAL A 168 1.24 16.59 -4.90
C VAL A 168 0.46 17.52 -5.84
N LYS A 169 -0.27 16.98 -6.84
CA LYS A 169 -1.11 17.80 -7.74
C LYS A 169 -2.15 18.60 -6.96
N ILE A 170 -2.84 17.97 -6.02
CA ILE A 170 -3.86 18.58 -5.16
C ILE A 170 -3.23 19.68 -4.31
N ALA A 171 -2.10 19.40 -3.66
CA ALA A 171 -1.40 20.39 -2.85
C ALA A 171 -0.94 21.61 -3.67
N ARG A 172 -0.36 21.38 -4.85
CA ARG A 172 0.06 22.45 -5.76
C ARG A 172 -1.13 23.28 -6.25
N ALA A 173 -2.26 22.66 -6.58
CA ALA A 173 -3.45 23.37 -7.02
C ALA A 173 -4.07 24.24 -5.91
N TYR A 174 -4.17 23.70 -4.70
CA TYR A 174 -4.73 24.42 -3.55
C TYR A 174 -3.85 25.60 -3.12
N THR A 175 -2.56 25.36 -2.95
CA THR A 175 -1.62 26.39 -2.47
C THR A 175 -1.17 27.35 -3.57
N ARG A 176 -1.25 26.95 -4.84
CA ARG A 176 -0.63 27.60 -6.00
C ARG A 176 0.89 27.72 -5.89
N ARG A 177 1.52 26.75 -5.23
CA ARG A 177 2.97 26.69 -4.98
C ARG A 177 3.58 25.46 -5.66
N PRO A 178 4.82 25.52 -6.17
CA PRO A 178 5.43 24.39 -6.87
C PRO A 178 6.19 23.42 -5.94
N GLY A 179 6.75 23.89 -4.84
CA GLY A 179 7.71 23.15 -4.02
C GLY A 179 7.12 21.96 -3.28
N VAL A 180 7.85 20.85 -3.23
CA VAL A 180 7.55 19.70 -2.36
C VAL A 180 8.82 19.29 -1.64
N ILE A 181 8.71 19.01 -0.34
CA ILE A 181 9.83 18.56 0.49
C ILE A 181 9.59 17.12 0.93
N ALA A 182 10.57 16.24 0.65
CA ALA A 182 10.63 14.87 1.15
C ALA A 182 11.90 14.66 2.00
N PHE A 183 12.15 13.44 2.47
CA PHE A 183 13.25 13.16 3.41
C PHE A 183 14.28 12.14 2.86
N THR A 184 15.51 12.14 3.38
CA THR A 184 16.65 11.33 2.88
C THR A 184 16.44 9.82 2.89
N ALA A 185 15.61 9.30 3.78
CA ALA A 185 15.32 7.87 3.88
C ALA A 185 13.90 7.50 3.40
N GLY A 186 13.13 8.47 2.87
CA GLY A 186 11.76 8.24 2.38
C GLY A 186 11.71 7.50 1.04
N TYR A 187 10.62 6.76 0.80
CA TYR A 187 10.29 6.08 -0.45
C TYR A 187 8.84 6.35 -0.84
N HIS A 188 8.64 6.89 -2.04
CA HIS A 188 7.32 7.36 -2.46
C HIS A 188 6.84 6.78 -3.80
N GLY A 189 7.62 5.91 -4.44
CA GLY A 189 7.24 5.25 -5.70
C GLY A 189 8.33 5.23 -6.76
N ARG A 190 7.93 4.90 -7.99
CA ARG A 190 8.83 4.68 -9.14
C ARG A 190 8.45 5.45 -10.41
N THR A 191 7.51 6.39 -10.33
CA THR A 191 7.28 7.38 -11.40
C THR A 191 8.34 8.49 -11.34
N LEU A 192 8.50 9.31 -12.37
CA LEU A 192 9.57 10.33 -12.37
C LEU A 192 9.46 11.32 -11.20
N LEU A 193 8.25 11.75 -10.82
CA LEU A 193 8.04 12.62 -9.67
C LEU A 193 8.38 11.90 -8.35
N THR A 194 7.82 10.70 -8.15
CA THR A 194 8.01 9.94 -6.91
C THR A 194 9.45 9.42 -6.74
N LEU A 195 10.15 9.14 -7.84
CA LEU A 195 11.60 8.89 -7.83
C LEU A 195 12.38 10.14 -7.44
N GLY A 196 11.99 11.32 -7.94
CA GLY A 196 12.56 12.58 -7.51
C GLY A 196 12.52 12.75 -5.99
N MET A 197 11.38 12.41 -5.39
CA MET A 197 11.12 12.48 -3.94
C MET A 197 11.81 11.36 -3.14
N THR A 198 11.91 10.14 -3.69
CA THR A 198 12.55 8.99 -3.03
C THR A 198 14.02 9.27 -2.68
N GLY A 199 14.42 8.94 -1.45
CA GLY A 199 15.73 9.27 -0.89
C GLY A 199 16.88 8.40 -1.39
N LYS A 200 16.67 7.09 -1.51
CA LYS A 200 17.71 6.13 -1.91
C LYS A 200 17.94 6.12 -3.42
N VAL A 201 19.20 6.23 -3.85
CA VAL A 201 19.57 6.24 -5.28
C VAL A 201 19.54 4.84 -5.89
N ASN A 202 20.26 3.88 -5.33
CA ASN A 202 20.31 2.52 -5.86
C ASN A 202 19.28 1.61 -5.18
N PRO A 203 18.49 0.81 -5.91
CA PRO A 203 18.42 0.69 -7.37
C PRO A 203 17.36 1.61 -8.02
N TYR A 204 16.72 2.51 -7.27
CA TYR A 204 15.47 3.16 -7.71
C TYR A 204 15.67 4.28 -8.74
N LYS A 205 16.70 5.12 -8.55
CA LYS A 205 16.91 6.40 -9.24
C LYS A 205 18.16 6.44 -10.11
N LYS A 206 19.03 5.44 -9.99
CA LYS A 206 20.28 5.38 -10.74
C LYS A 206 19.98 5.42 -12.24
N ASP A 207 20.66 6.29 -12.97
CA ASP A 207 20.62 6.36 -14.44
C ASP A 207 19.26 6.73 -15.08
N VAL A 208 18.29 7.27 -14.32
CA VAL A 208 16.93 7.61 -14.83
C VAL A 208 16.54 9.09 -14.75
N GLY A 209 17.45 9.97 -14.34
CA GLY A 209 17.22 11.41 -14.27
C GLY A 209 17.25 12.12 -15.66
N PRO A 210 16.95 13.43 -15.72
CA PRO A 210 16.62 14.33 -14.61
C PRO A 210 15.18 14.13 -14.07
N PHE A 211 14.96 14.51 -12.81
CA PHE A 211 13.66 14.47 -12.16
C PHE A 211 12.94 15.83 -12.28
N PRO A 212 11.60 15.90 -12.08
CA PRO A 212 10.88 17.17 -12.07
C PRO A 212 11.47 18.17 -11.06
N SER A 213 11.40 19.46 -11.39
CA SER A 213 11.92 20.55 -10.55
C SER A 213 11.07 20.76 -9.28
N ASP A 214 11.59 21.61 -8.39
CA ASP A 214 10.93 22.04 -7.16
C ASP A 214 10.63 20.86 -6.21
N ILE A 215 11.53 19.87 -6.20
CA ILE A 215 11.58 18.78 -5.23
C ILE A 215 12.82 18.99 -4.38
N PHE A 216 12.62 19.18 -3.08
CA PHE A 216 13.68 19.38 -2.11
C PHE A 216 13.72 18.24 -1.10
N ARG A 217 14.83 18.17 -0.36
CA ARG A 217 15.07 17.07 0.58
C ARG A 217 15.68 17.59 1.88
N ALA A 218 15.06 17.24 3.00
CA ALA A 218 15.62 17.41 4.33
C ALA A 218 16.19 16.08 4.85
N PRO A 219 17.19 16.10 5.74
CA PRO A 219 17.65 14.87 6.40
C PRO A 219 16.54 14.31 7.31
N PHE A 220 16.45 12.98 7.33
CA PHE A 220 15.65 12.23 8.30
C PHE A 220 16.49 11.97 9.57
N PRO A 221 15.89 11.92 10.78
CA PRO A 221 16.60 11.53 11.99
C PRO A 221 17.22 10.13 11.87
N ASP A 222 18.51 10.02 12.17
CA ASP A 222 19.26 8.78 12.01
C ASP A 222 20.23 8.62 13.17
N ALA A 223 19.92 7.67 14.06
CA ALA A 223 20.74 7.38 15.23
C ALA A 223 22.17 6.94 14.86
N ARG A 224 22.35 6.21 13.75
CA ARG A 224 23.69 5.79 13.27
C ARG A 224 24.53 7.00 12.84
N ALA A 225 23.91 7.95 12.15
CA ALA A 225 24.58 9.16 11.69
C ALA A 225 24.64 10.27 12.76
N GLY A 226 24.07 10.06 13.94
CA GLY A 226 23.97 11.06 15.00
C GLY A 226 23.05 12.24 14.64
N ILE A 227 22.12 12.06 13.71
CA ILE A 227 21.18 13.10 13.27
C ILE A 227 19.95 13.04 14.16
N THR A 228 19.75 14.07 14.99
CA THR A 228 18.59 14.17 15.86
C THR A 228 17.35 14.71 15.12
N VAL A 229 16.20 14.70 15.78
CA VAL A 229 15.01 15.42 15.31
C VAL A 229 15.29 16.92 15.18
N GLU A 230 15.98 17.51 16.17
CA GLU A 230 16.34 18.93 16.14
C GLU A 230 17.22 19.27 14.93
N ASP A 231 18.22 18.43 14.63
CA ASP A 231 19.06 18.60 13.44
C ASP A 231 18.25 18.57 12.15
N SER A 232 17.28 17.65 12.06
CA SER A 232 16.41 17.49 10.90
C SER A 232 15.51 18.71 10.69
N ILE A 233 14.95 19.25 11.78
CA ILE A 233 14.13 20.47 11.75
C ILE A 233 14.98 21.70 11.42
N ARG A 234 16.15 21.85 12.04
CA ARG A 234 17.10 22.94 11.73
C ARG A 234 17.54 22.91 10.27
N ALA A 235 17.76 21.71 9.71
CA ALA A 235 18.11 21.56 8.31
C ALA A 235 16.94 21.93 7.38
N LEU A 236 15.70 21.58 7.74
CA LEU A 236 14.49 22.02 7.03
C LEU A 236 14.34 23.55 7.06
N GLU A 237 14.56 24.18 8.22
CA GLU A 237 14.53 25.64 8.34
C GLU A 237 15.67 26.32 7.57
N THR A 238 16.84 25.70 7.52
CA THR A 238 17.96 26.17 6.70
C THR A 238 17.62 26.09 5.21
N LEU A 239 17.03 24.98 4.78
CA LEU A 239 16.55 24.79 3.40
C LEU A 239 15.58 25.91 2.98
N PHE A 240 14.73 26.39 3.90
CA PHE A 240 13.84 27.52 3.64
C PHE A 240 14.58 28.85 3.39
N LEU A 241 15.77 29.02 3.94
CA LEU A 241 16.61 30.20 3.74
C LEU A 241 17.46 30.10 2.46
N THR A 242 17.85 28.89 2.05
CA THR A 242 18.84 28.67 1.01
C THR A 242 18.27 28.26 -0.34
N ASP A 243 17.25 27.41 -0.36
CA ASP A 243 16.82 26.72 -1.59
C ASP A 243 15.30 26.74 -1.83
N ALA A 244 14.50 26.69 -0.77
CA ALA A 244 13.06 26.45 -0.86
C ALA A 244 12.25 27.47 -0.03
N GLN A 245 12.15 28.71 -0.48
CA GLN A 245 11.35 29.74 0.20
C GLN A 245 9.98 29.17 0.66
N PRO A 246 9.58 29.30 1.94
CA PRO A 246 8.37 28.64 2.47
C PRO A 246 7.10 28.98 1.69
N GLU A 247 6.95 30.22 1.23
CA GLU A 247 5.80 30.67 0.45
C GLU A 247 5.73 30.04 -0.95
N ARG A 248 6.77 29.32 -1.37
CA ARG A 248 6.82 28.51 -2.60
C ARG A 248 6.68 27.02 -2.36
N VAL A 249 6.55 26.57 -1.12
CA VAL A 249 6.37 25.15 -0.78
C VAL A 249 4.88 24.83 -0.65
N ALA A 250 4.40 23.91 -1.48
CA ALA A 250 3.03 23.40 -1.44
C ALA A 250 2.85 22.35 -0.34
N ALA A 251 3.81 21.44 -0.20
CA ALA A 251 3.68 20.33 0.72
C ALA A 251 5.00 19.83 1.30
N ILE A 252 4.92 19.31 2.52
CA ILE A 252 5.90 18.40 3.12
C ILE A 252 5.25 17.02 3.16
N ILE A 253 5.99 15.99 2.73
CA ILE A 253 5.52 14.60 2.71
C ILE A 253 6.50 13.68 3.44
N LEU A 254 5.95 12.79 4.26
CA LEU A 254 6.71 11.80 5.02
C LEU A 254 5.85 10.56 5.32
N GLU A 255 6.48 9.39 5.35
CA GLU A 255 5.87 8.14 5.80
C GLU A 255 5.90 8.10 7.35
N PRO A 256 4.80 7.79 8.09
CA PRO A 256 4.83 7.70 9.56
C PRO A 256 5.73 6.59 10.11
N VAL A 257 5.94 5.55 9.31
CA VAL A 257 6.99 4.55 9.51
C VAL A 257 7.66 4.39 8.15
N LEU A 258 8.96 4.70 8.05
CA LEU A 258 9.68 4.59 6.79
C LEU A 258 9.62 3.16 6.26
N GLY A 259 9.09 2.94 5.05
CA GLY A 259 8.95 1.62 4.49
C GLY A 259 10.28 1.04 3.99
N GLU A 260 10.63 1.34 2.74
CA GLU A 260 11.91 0.88 2.16
C GLU A 260 13.13 1.46 2.91
N GLY A 261 12.96 2.62 3.57
CA GLY A 261 13.97 3.28 4.39
C GLY A 261 14.43 2.49 5.60
N GLY A 262 13.69 1.46 6.04
CA GLY A 262 14.15 0.53 7.07
C GLY A 262 13.25 0.39 8.29
N TYR A 263 11.96 0.70 8.20
CA TYR A 263 10.95 0.53 9.27
C TYR A 263 11.27 1.36 10.51
N HIS A 264 11.84 2.54 10.31
CA HIS A 264 12.02 3.54 11.36
C HIS A 264 10.70 4.27 11.59
N PRO A 265 10.06 4.14 12.77
CA PRO A 265 8.96 5.00 13.14
C PRO A 265 9.46 6.45 13.22
N VAL A 266 8.70 7.38 12.66
CA VAL A 266 9.01 8.80 12.80
C VAL A 266 8.70 9.22 14.24
N PRO A 267 9.64 9.87 14.94
CA PRO A 267 9.40 10.35 16.31
C PRO A 267 8.21 11.31 16.38
N VAL A 268 7.45 11.25 17.48
CA VAL A 268 6.23 12.05 17.67
C VAL A 268 6.54 13.54 17.62
N GLU A 269 7.65 13.95 18.24
CA GLU A 269 8.14 15.32 18.26
C GLU A 269 8.47 15.86 16.85
N MET A 270 8.89 14.98 15.92
CA MET A 270 9.11 15.39 14.53
C MET A 270 7.79 15.70 13.84
N TRP A 271 6.77 14.85 14.01
CA TRP A 271 5.44 15.13 13.45
C TRP A 271 4.82 16.41 14.01
N GLN A 272 4.96 16.64 15.31
CA GLN A 272 4.48 17.87 15.95
C GLN A 272 5.19 19.11 15.41
N ALA A 273 6.53 19.06 15.26
CA ALA A 273 7.30 20.14 14.67
C ALA A 273 6.92 20.41 13.20
N LEU A 274 6.78 19.35 12.39
CA LEU A 274 6.33 19.48 11.00
C LEU A 274 4.93 20.08 10.89
N ARG A 275 4.00 19.68 11.76
CA ARG A 275 2.65 20.27 11.81
C ARG A 275 2.71 21.76 12.12
N ALA A 276 3.46 22.16 13.15
CA ALA A 276 3.63 23.56 13.53
C ALA A 276 4.25 24.40 12.39
N ILE A 277 5.26 23.87 11.70
CA ILE A 277 5.88 24.51 10.53
C ILE A 277 4.87 24.66 9.39
N CYS A 278 4.10 23.61 9.11
CA CYS A 278 3.09 23.61 8.07
C CYS A 278 2.01 24.67 8.35
N ASP A 279 1.54 24.76 9.58
CA ASP A 279 0.53 25.73 10.00
C ASP A 279 1.05 27.17 9.90
N LYS A 280 2.29 27.39 10.34
CA LYS A 280 2.95 28.71 10.27
C LYS A 280 3.09 29.23 8.84
N HIS A 281 3.44 28.37 7.89
CA HIS A 281 3.76 28.77 6.51
C HIS A 281 2.64 28.49 5.50
N GLY A 282 1.53 27.89 5.93
CA GLY A 282 0.45 27.44 5.04
C GLY A 282 0.91 26.36 4.05
N ILE A 283 1.85 25.51 4.47
CA ILE A 283 2.32 24.34 3.72
C ILE A 283 1.39 23.18 4.08
N LEU A 284 1.01 22.33 3.13
CA LEU A 284 0.19 21.15 3.44
C LEU A 284 1.07 20.01 3.98
N LEU A 285 0.60 19.33 5.02
CA LEU A 285 1.24 18.13 5.53
C LEU A 285 0.61 16.88 4.88
N ILE A 286 1.44 16.09 4.21
CA ILE A 286 1.02 14.83 3.57
C ILE A 286 1.60 13.67 4.37
N SER A 287 0.74 12.80 4.88
CA SER A 287 1.13 11.54 5.51
C SER A 287 1.07 10.40 4.49
N ASP A 288 2.23 9.80 4.18
CA ASP A 288 2.29 8.67 3.26
C ASP A 288 2.06 7.33 3.99
N GLU A 289 0.79 6.93 4.04
CA GLU A 289 0.29 5.75 4.76
C GLU A 289 0.23 4.49 3.89
N ILE A 290 0.79 4.54 2.67
CA ILE A 290 0.70 3.47 1.68
C ILE A 290 1.18 2.13 2.25
N GLN A 291 2.23 2.12 3.09
CA GLN A 291 2.74 0.89 3.70
C GLN A 291 2.30 0.68 5.16
N ALA A 292 2.06 1.74 5.92
CA ALA A 292 1.87 1.68 7.37
C ALA A 292 0.39 1.63 7.80
N GLY A 293 -0.54 1.94 6.89
CA GLY A 293 -1.98 1.96 7.18
C GLY A 293 -2.65 0.59 7.22
N PHE A 294 -3.97 0.63 7.42
CA PHE A 294 -4.90 -0.52 7.41
C PHE A 294 -4.53 -1.61 8.40
N ALA A 295 -4.39 -1.27 9.69
CA ALA A 295 -4.04 -2.16 10.80
C ALA A 295 -2.58 -2.61 10.88
N ARG A 296 -1.75 -2.34 9.86
CA ARG A 296 -0.34 -2.79 9.82
C ARG A 296 0.43 -2.38 11.08
N THR A 297 0.17 -1.19 11.60
CA THR A 297 0.82 -0.64 12.80
C THR A 297 -0.04 -0.67 14.06
N GLY A 298 -1.15 -1.40 14.06
CA GLY A 298 -2.11 -1.44 15.17
C GLY A 298 -3.13 -0.29 15.17
N ALA A 299 -3.09 0.57 14.15
CA ALA A 299 -4.05 1.65 13.92
C ALA A 299 -4.57 1.62 12.47
N TRP A 300 -5.61 2.38 12.17
CA TRP A 300 -6.07 2.56 10.79
C TRP A 300 -5.03 3.28 9.94
N PHE A 301 -4.46 4.33 10.52
CA PHE A 301 -3.39 5.13 9.94
C PHE A 301 -2.32 5.32 11.00
N ALA A 302 -1.07 4.99 10.68
CA ALA A 302 0.05 5.05 11.62
C ALA A 302 0.29 6.46 12.19
N ILE A 303 -0.09 7.51 11.47
CA ILE A 303 -0.02 8.91 11.93
C ILE A 303 -0.84 9.14 13.21
N GLN A 304 -1.86 8.31 13.49
CA GLN A 304 -2.66 8.39 14.70
C GLN A 304 -1.82 8.18 15.97
N HIS A 305 -0.71 7.44 15.89
CA HIS A 305 0.23 7.28 17.00
C HIS A 305 0.93 8.60 17.42
N SER A 306 0.95 9.60 16.54
CA SER A 306 1.56 10.91 16.83
C SER A 306 0.60 11.94 17.42
N GLY A 307 -0.71 11.69 17.33
CA GLY A 307 -1.76 12.68 17.63
C GLY A 307 -1.89 13.82 16.61
N VAL A 308 -1.08 13.84 15.55
CA VAL A 308 -1.15 14.85 14.48
C VAL A 308 -2.19 14.47 13.43
N VAL A 309 -2.95 15.46 12.97
CA VAL A 309 -3.88 15.32 11.85
C VAL A 309 -3.26 15.94 10.59
N PRO A 310 -2.95 15.16 9.54
CA PRO A 310 -2.40 15.67 8.30
C PRO A 310 -3.49 16.31 7.41
N ASP A 311 -3.08 17.12 6.43
CA ASP A 311 -3.99 17.73 5.46
C ASP A 311 -4.42 16.73 4.38
N LEU A 312 -3.49 15.84 3.98
CA LEU A 312 -3.68 14.78 3.00
C LEU A 312 -3.06 13.47 3.50
N ILE A 313 -3.68 12.34 3.14
CA ILE A 313 -3.20 10.99 3.41
C ILE A 313 -3.19 10.20 2.09
N THR A 314 -2.07 9.53 1.77
CA THR A 314 -2.02 8.57 0.65
C THR A 314 -2.16 7.14 1.16
N CYS A 315 -2.99 6.35 0.49
CA CYS A 315 -3.31 4.97 0.88
C CYS A 315 -3.26 4.02 -0.33
N ALA A 316 -2.88 2.76 -0.11
CA ALA A 316 -2.90 1.68 -1.11
C ALA A 316 -2.72 0.31 -0.42
N LYS A 317 -1.99 -0.62 -1.07
CA LYS A 317 -1.51 -1.89 -0.52
C LYS A 317 -2.58 -2.66 0.25
N SER A 318 -2.46 -2.73 1.58
CA SER A 318 -3.33 -3.52 2.46
C SER A 318 -4.80 -3.11 2.45
N MET A 319 -5.13 -1.94 1.91
CA MET A 319 -6.50 -1.46 1.75
C MET A 319 -7.44 -2.46 1.08
N ALA A 320 -6.93 -3.26 0.13
CA ALA A 320 -7.77 -4.06 -0.76
C ALA A 320 -7.42 -5.54 -0.86
N GLY A 321 -6.69 -6.09 0.12
CA GLY A 321 -6.44 -7.52 0.21
C GLY A 321 -5.82 -8.13 -1.06
N GLY A 322 -4.92 -7.39 -1.73
CA GLY A 322 -4.26 -7.83 -2.97
C GLY A 322 -4.79 -7.21 -4.27
N TYR A 323 -5.96 -6.56 -4.25
CA TYR A 323 -6.51 -5.93 -5.46
C TYR A 323 -5.90 -4.54 -5.72
N PRO A 324 -5.62 -4.16 -6.98
CA PRO A 324 -5.01 -2.86 -7.29
C PRO A 324 -5.98 -1.68 -7.07
N VAL A 325 -5.80 -0.96 -5.97
CA VAL A 325 -6.45 0.33 -5.71
C VAL A 325 -5.62 1.12 -4.71
N ALA A 326 -5.63 2.44 -4.88
CA ALA A 326 -4.98 3.40 -4.03
C ALA A 326 -5.83 4.67 -3.96
N GLY A 327 -5.47 5.63 -3.11
CA GLY A 327 -6.21 6.88 -3.03
C GLY A 327 -5.53 7.98 -2.23
N VAL A 328 -6.12 9.16 -2.35
CA VAL A 328 -5.78 10.36 -1.57
C VAL A 328 -7.01 10.75 -0.78
N ILE A 329 -6.89 10.81 0.54
CA ILE A 329 -7.91 11.29 1.47
C ILE A 329 -7.46 12.66 1.95
N GLY A 330 -8.34 13.64 2.02
CA GLY A 330 -7.95 14.99 2.42
C GLY A 330 -9.09 15.86 2.85
N ARG A 331 -8.75 17.02 3.43
CA ARG A 331 -9.72 18.09 3.70
C ARG A 331 -10.50 18.45 2.43
N ALA A 332 -11.82 18.63 2.55
CA ALA A 332 -12.68 18.82 1.37
C ALA A 332 -12.28 20.04 0.54
N ASP A 333 -11.94 21.16 1.20
CA ASP A 333 -11.51 22.40 0.55
C ASP A 333 -10.19 22.27 -0.22
N VAL A 334 -9.29 21.41 0.28
CA VAL A 334 -8.03 21.07 -0.40
C VAL A 334 -8.30 20.14 -1.59
N MET A 335 -9.10 19.08 -1.39
CA MET A 335 -9.40 18.09 -2.44
C MET A 335 -10.19 18.68 -3.61
N ASP A 336 -11.01 19.71 -3.36
CA ASP A 336 -11.83 20.41 -4.37
C ASP A 336 -11.06 21.51 -5.13
N ALA A 337 -9.75 21.68 -4.90
CA ALA A 337 -8.98 22.77 -5.50
C ALA A 337 -8.82 22.68 -7.02
N LEU A 338 -8.85 21.47 -7.61
CA LEU A 338 -8.79 21.29 -9.06
C LEU A 338 -10.19 21.39 -9.69
N ALA A 339 -10.25 22.02 -10.86
CA ALA A 339 -11.45 22.03 -11.67
C ALA A 339 -11.88 20.61 -12.10
N PRO A 340 -13.18 20.37 -12.37
CA PRO A 340 -13.67 19.09 -12.89
C PRO A 340 -12.85 18.59 -14.08
N GLY A 341 -12.40 17.34 -14.02
CA GLY A 341 -11.51 16.72 -15.01
C GLY A 341 -10.00 16.84 -14.72
N GLY A 342 -9.58 17.63 -13.72
CA GLY A 342 -8.16 17.76 -13.33
C GLY A 342 -7.57 16.55 -12.58
N LEU A 343 -8.43 15.71 -12.02
CA LEU A 343 -8.09 14.46 -11.33
C LEU A 343 -8.80 13.30 -12.01
N GLY A 344 -8.13 12.14 -12.10
CA GLY A 344 -8.67 11.01 -12.83
C GLY A 344 -7.66 9.93 -13.15
N GLY A 345 -8.04 9.10 -14.11
CA GLY A 345 -7.29 7.95 -14.59
C GLY A 345 -8.27 6.87 -15.01
N THR A 346 -8.02 6.23 -16.15
CA THR A 346 -8.98 5.29 -16.76
C THR A 346 -9.42 4.22 -15.78
N TYR A 347 -8.50 3.57 -15.08
CA TYR A 347 -8.79 2.47 -14.16
C TYR A 347 -8.98 2.89 -12.70
N GLY A 348 -8.84 4.19 -12.38
CA GLY A 348 -8.88 4.69 -11.02
C GLY A 348 -10.18 4.31 -10.31
N GLY A 349 -10.05 3.74 -9.12
CA GLY A 349 -11.18 3.24 -8.34
C GLY A 349 -11.97 2.12 -9.03
N ASN A 350 -11.28 1.17 -9.71
CA ASN A 350 -11.91 0.00 -10.32
C ASN A 350 -12.99 -0.63 -9.41
N PRO A 351 -14.20 -0.95 -9.90
CA PRO A 351 -15.30 -1.39 -9.06
C PRO A 351 -15.02 -2.71 -8.32
N VAL A 352 -14.33 -3.66 -8.96
CA VAL A 352 -13.94 -4.95 -8.34
C VAL A 352 -12.95 -4.70 -7.20
N ALA A 353 -11.95 -3.85 -7.42
CA ALA A 353 -11.00 -3.48 -6.38
C ALA A 353 -11.67 -2.67 -5.25
N CYS A 354 -12.66 -1.83 -5.55
CA CYS A 354 -13.43 -1.12 -4.52
C CYS A 354 -14.27 -2.07 -3.65
N ALA A 355 -14.95 -3.05 -4.27
CA ALA A 355 -15.67 -4.08 -3.53
C ALA A 355 -14.74 -4.92 -2.65
N ALA A 356 -13.58 -5.32 -3.19
CA ALA A 356 -12.54 -6.01 -2.43
C ALA A 356 -12.02 -5.18 -1.25
N ALA A 357 -11.82 -3.86 -1.44
CA ALA A 357 -11.38 -2.95 -0.39
C ALA A 357 -12.39 -2.80 0.74
N LEU A 358 -13.67 -2.63 0.42
CA LEU A 358 -14.72 -2.59 1.43
C LEU A 358 -14.74 -3.87 2.28
N ALA A 359 -14.66 -5.03 1.63
CA ALA A 359 -14.61 -6.32 2.33
C ALA A 359 -13.31 -6.53 3.15
N ALA A 360 -12.16 -6.02 2.68
CA ALA A 360 -10.92 -6.09 3.42
C ALA A 360 -10.95 -5.18 4.67
N ILE A 361 -11.52 -3.99 4.55
CA ILE A 361 -11.74 -3.07 5.67
C ILE A 361 -12.71 -3.67 6.68
N GLU A 362 -13.80 -4.29 6.22
CA GLU A 362 -14.74 -5.01 7.09
C GLU A 362 -14.07 -6.17 7.84
N ALA A 363 -13.22 -6.97 7.17
CA ALA A 363 -12.45 -8.03 7.82
C ALA A 363 -11.51 -7.47 8.91
N ILE A 364 -10.84 -6.35 8.63
CA ILE A 364 -10.01 -5.65 9.64
C ILE A 364 -10.81 -5.30 10.90
N GLU A 365 -12.04 -4.80 10.74
CA GLU A 365 -12.94 -4.47 11.85
C GLU A 365 -13.45 -5.71 12.58
N ALA A 366 -14.05 -6.64 11.84
CA ALA A 366 -14.76 -7.81 12.38
C ALA A 366 -13.82 -8.79 13.08
N GLU A 367 -12.59 -8.93 12.60
CA GLU A 367 -11.58 -9.84 13.16
C GLU A 367 -10.64 -9.16 14.16
N GLY A 368 -10.85 -7.86 14.45
CA GLY A 368 -10.06 -7.13 15.43
C GLY A 368 -8.58 -6.98 15.05
N LEU A 369 -8.28 -6.78 13.77
CA LEU A 369 -6.90 -6.86 13.26
C LEU A 369 -5.99 -5.74 13.76
N LEU A 370 -6.54 -4.61 14.22
CA LEU A 370 -5.78 -3.53 14.87
C LEU A 370 -5.15 -4.06 16.17
N ALA A 371 -5.97 -4.64 17.06
CA ALA A 371 -5.49 -5.20 18.33
C ALA A 371 -4.55 -6.39 18.09
N ARG A 372 -4.87 -7.24 17.10
CA ARG A 372 -4.02 -8.37 16.69
C ARG A 372 -2.64 -7.89 16.26
N SER A 373 -2.55 -6.82 15.47
CA SER A 373 -1.27 -6.26 15.02
C SER A 373 -0.41 -5.78 16.17
N THR A 374 -0.99 -5.07 17.14
CA THR A 374 -0.28 -4.64 18.35
C THR A 374 0.28 -5.83 19.13
N ALA A 375 -0.57 -6.80 19.47
CA ALA A 375 -0.17 -7.98 20.24
C ALA A 375 0.89 -8.83 19.52
N LEU A 376 0.74 -9.00 18.20
CA LEU A 376 1.69 -9.75 17.38
C LEU A 376 3.06 -9.04 17.32
N GLY A 377 3.05 -7.72 17.15
CA GLY A 377 4.25 -6.90 17.16
C GLY A 377 5.04 -6.99 18.47
N GLU A 378 4.37 -6.88 19.60
CA GLU A 378 4.98 -7.01 20.93
C GLU A 378 5.60 -8.40 21.13
N SER A 379 4.84 -9.45 20.81
CA SER A 379 5.30 -10.84 20.90
C SER A 379 6.54 -11.11 20.02
N MET A 380 6.49 -10.72 18.74
CA MET A 380 7.61 -10.92 17.81
C MET A 380 8.85 -10.13 18.24
N ARG A 381 8.70 -8.88 18.70
CA ARG A 381 9.82 -8.07 19.16
C ARG A 381 10.55 -8.74 20.34
N ALA A 382 9.79 -9.22 21.33
CA ALA A 382 10.37 -9.92 22.48
C ALA A 382 11.13 -11.19 22.05
N ARG A 383 10.56 -11.96 21.11
CA ARG A 383 11.19 -13.17 20.57
C ARG A 383 12.46 -12.87 19.77
N PHE A 384 12.45 -11.84 18.92
CA PHE A 384 13.66 -11.42 18.21
C PHE A 384 14.75 -10.95 19.18
N ALA A 385 14.39 -10.25 20.26
CA ALA A 385 15.37 -9.82 21.26
C ALA A 385 16.01 -11.02 21.97
N ASP A 386 15.21 -12.01 22.38
CA ASP A 386 15.71 -13.27 22.94
C ASP A 386 16.61 -14.03 21.96
N MET A 387 16.17 -14.19 20.70
CA MET A 387 16.97 -14.83 19.64
C MET A 387 18.30 -14.12 19.41
N GLY A 388 18.30 -12.78 19.36
CA GLY A 388 19.50 -11.98 19.20
C GLY A 388 20.49 -12.20 20.33
N ALA A 389 20.02 -12.26 21.58
CA ALA A 389 20.86 -12.52 22.74
C ALA A 389 21.50 -13.93 22.72
N ARG A 390 20.75 -14.96 22.30
CA ARG A 390 21.20 -16.36 22.33
C ARG A 390 22.01 -16.78 21.10
N VAL A 391 21.57 -16.38 19.91
CA VAL A 391 22.04 -16.92 18.63
C VAL A 391 23.03 -15.98 17.94
N ALA A 392 22.82 -14.67 18.05
CA ALA A 392 23.60 -13.67 17.32
C ALA A 392 23.99 -12.48 18.21
N PRO A 393 24.67 -12.72 19.35
CA PRO A 393 24.99 -11.67 20.31
C PRO A 393 25.79 -10.56 19.64
N TYR A 394 25.37 -9.32 19.86
CA TYR A 394 25.96 -8.10 19.27
C TYR A 394 25.87 -7.99 17.74
N ARG A 395 25.04 -8.81 17.08
CA ARG A 395 24.83 -8.73 15.61
C ARG A 395 23.47 -8.17 15.22
N MET A 396 22.44 -8.33 16.06
CA MET A 396 21.14 -7.67 15.90
C MET A 396 21.17 -6.33 16.63
N TRP A 397 21.40 -5.25 15.88
CA TRP A 397 21.62 -3.91 16.44
C TRP A 397 20.34 -3.25 16.95
N ASP A 398 19.26 -3.38 16.18
CA ASP A 398 17.99 -2.75 16.49
C ASP A 398 16.82 -3.61 16.01
N ILE A 399 15.79 -3.68 16.84
CA ILE A 399 14.52 -4.36 16.55
C ILE A 399 13.44 -3.30 16.75
N ARG A 400 12.96 -2.75 15.63
CA ARG A 400 12.14 -1.54 15.60
C ARG A 400 10.88 -1.71 14.77
N GLY A 401 10.00 -0.70 14.83
CA GLY A 401 8.73 -0.66 14.11
C GLY A 401 7.54 -0.46 15.05
N LEU A 402 6.32 -0.45 14.48
CA LEU A 402 5.05 -0.30 15.21
C LEU A 402 4.11 -1.45 14.83
N GLY A 403 3.37 -2.00 15.81
CA GLY A 403 2.53 -3.18 15.60
C GLY A 403 3.29 -4.32 14.90
N ALA A 404 2.63 -5.01 13.97
CA ALA A 404 3.22 -6.06 13.16
C ALA A 404 3.99 -5.54 11.92
N MET A 405 4.49 -4.30 11.96
CA MET A 405 5.43 -3.73 10.98
C MET A 405 6.80 -3.63 11.64
N LEU A 406 7.57 -4.71 11.62
CA LEU A 406 8.84 -4.81 12.35
C LEU A 406 10.04 -4.98 11.43
N ALA A 407 11.20 -4.51 11.86
CA ALA A 407 12.47 -4.84 11.24
C ALA A 407 13.50 -5.26 12.27
N VAL A 408 14.36 -6.19 11.86
CA VAL A 408 15.58 -6.61 12.56
C VAL A 408 16.76 -6.13 11.74
N GLU A 409 17.56 -5.23 12.30
CA GLU A 409 18.76 -4.70 11.65
C GLU A 409 20.03 -5.39 12.12
N PHE A 410 20.87 -5.76 11.15
CA PHE A 410 22.12 -6.47 11.35
C PHE A 410 23.34 -5.57 11.17
N VAL A 411 24.35 -5.80 12.01
CA VAL A 411 25.63 -5.08 12.01
C VAL A 411 26.81 -6.04 12.16
N THR A 412 27.97 -5.63 11.67
CA THR A 412 29.24 -6.34 11.90
C THR A 412 29.86 -5.97 13.24
N ASP A 413 29.59 -4.75 13.72
CA ASP A 413 30.05 -4.22 15.01
C ASP A 413 28.93 -3.42 15.67
N PHE A 414 28.67 -3.71 16.94
CA PHE A 414 27.53 -3.18 17.68
C PHE A 414 27.76 -1.74 18.16
N GLU A 415 28.99 -1.40 18.56
CA GLU A 415 29.32 -0.07 19.09
C GLU A 415 29.30 0.99 17.98
N SER A 416 29.94 0.71 16.85
CA SER A 416 29.93 1.61 15.68
C SER A 416 28.67 1.52 14.82
N ALA A 417 27.78 0.56 15.11
CA ALA A 417 26.58 0.26 14.32
C ALA A 417 26.87 0.00 12.82
N THR A 418 28.03 -0.58 12.50
CA THR A 418 28.48 -0.79 11.11
C THR A 418 27.54 -1.75 10.35
N PRO A 419 26.86 -1.32 9.27
CA PRO A 419 25.84 -2.13 8.58
C PRO A 419 26.33 -3.48 8.04
N ASP A 420 25.52 -4.52 8.20
CA ASP A 420 25.81 -5.85 7.64
C ASP A 420 24.75 -6.35 6.65
N ALA A 421 24.90 -5.89 5.40
CA ALA A 421 24.07 -6.36 4.29
C ALA A 421 24.34 -7.82 3.90
N ALA A 422 25.56 -8.33 4.18
CA ALA A 422 25.95 -9.68 3.82
C ALA A 422 25.24 -10.70 4.73
N LEU A 423 25.27 -10.48 6.05
CA LEU A 423 24.51 -11.29 7.01
C LEU A 423 23.02 -11.25 6.68
N THR A 424 22.46 -10.08 6.42
CA THR A 424 21.05 -9.92 6.03
C THR A 424 20.68 -10.78 4.82
N LYS A 425 21.51 -10.74 3.77
CA LYS A 425 21.32 -11.56 2.57
C LYS A 425 21.45 -13.06 2.87
N SER A 426 22.40 -13.43 3.73
CA SER A 426 22.61 -14.82 4.16
C SER A 426 21.42 -15.36 4.93
N VAL A 427 20.91 -14.62 5.92
CA VAL A 427 19.70 -14.97 6.71
C VAL A 427 18.50 -15.20 5.79
N ILE A 428 18.25 -14.29 4.85
CA ILE A 428 17.14 -14.43 3.88
C ILE A 428 17.32 -15.69 3.02
N ALA A 429 18.54 -15.96 2.55
CA ALA A 429 18.81 -17.14 1.71
C ALA A 429 18.61 -18.45 2.49
N HIS A 430 19.06 -18.52 3.75
CA HIS A 430 18.84 -19.68 4.62
C HIS A 430 17.37 -19.85 5.01
N ALA A 431 16.66 -18.76 5.27
CA ALA A 431 15.22 -18.79 5.54
C ALA A 431 14.43 -19.33 4.33
N LEU A 432 14.76 -18.87 3.11
CA LEU A 432 14.09 -19.33 1.90
C LEU A 432 14.29 -20.83 1.64
N LYS A 433 15.51 -21.35 1.84
CA LYS A 433 15.81 -22.79 1.75
C LYS A 433 14.98 -23.62 2.73
N ARG A 434 14.54 -23.02 3.83
CA ARG A 434 13.76 -23.63 4.90
C ARG A 434 12.25 -23.37 4.77
N GLY A 435 11.81 -22.74 3.67
CA GLY A 435 10.39 -22.47 3.45
C GLY A 435 9.88 -21.19 4.09
N LEU A 436 10.71 -20.19 4.36
CA LEU A 436 10.28 -18.88 4.87
C LEU A 436 10.66 -17.75 3.91
N ILE A 437 9.67 -16.98 3.47
CA ILE A 437 9.87 -15.82 2.58
C ILE A 437 10.08 -14.57 3.44
N LEU A 438 11.27 -13.98 3.32
CA LEU A 438 11.68 -12.74 3.98
C LEU A 438 12.12 -11.71 2.94
N LEU A 439 11.99 -10.42 3.28
CA LEU A 439 12.47 -9.32 2.46
C LEU A 439 13.43 -8.44 3.25
N SER A 440 14.45 -7.93 2.56
CA SER A 440 15.31 -6.88 3.12
C SER A 440 14.70 -5.49 2.94
N CYS A 441 15.19 -4.55 3.74
CA CYS A 441 14.96 -3.11 3.62
C CYS A 441 16.16 -2.33 4.18
N GLY A 442 16.03 -1.01 4.29
CA GLY A 442 17.03 -0.14 4.89
C GLY A 442 17.93 0.54 3.85
N MET A 443 18.48 1.69 4.22
CA MET A 443 19.39 2.46 3.37
C MET A 443 20.64 1.67 2.99
N HIS A 444 21.13 0.81 3.89
CA HIS A 444 22.30 -0.05 3.64
C HIS A 444 21.93 -1.49 3.27
N GLY A 445 20.63 -1.84 3.20
CA GLY A 445 20.19 -3.19 2.86
C GLY A 445 20.50 -4.24 3.94
N ASN A 446 20.69 -3.80 5.18
CA ASN A 446 21.13 -4.59 6.33
C ASN A 446 20.01 -4.87 7.34
N ALA A 447 18.75 -4.73 6.94
CA ALA A 447 17.61 -5.07 7.80
C ALA A 447 16.71 -6.07 7.10
N VAL A 448 16.16 -7.03 7.87
CA VAL A 448 15.04 -7.87 7.45
C VAL A 448 13.76 -7.27 8.00
N ARG A 449 12.78 -7.05 7.12
CA ARG A 449 11.43 -6.58 7.51
C ARG A 449 10.44 -7.73 7.56
N ILE A 450 9.56 -7.65 8.54
CA ILE A 450 8.50 -8.62 8.82
C ILE A 450 7.16 -7.96 8.52
N MET A 451 6.40 -8.60 7.63
CA MET A 451 5.11 -8.13 7.10
C MET A 451 4.12 -9.29 7.00
N VAL A 452 4.11 -10.18 7.99
CA VAL A 452 3.20 -11.32 8.00
C VAL A 452 1.73 -10.86 7.93
N PRO A 453 0.84 -11.61 7.27
CA PRO A 453 -0.60 -11.41 7.40
C PRO A 453 -1.04 -11.41 8.86
N LEU A 454 -1.93 -10.49 9.23
CA LEU A 454 -2.41 -10.34 10.60
C LEU A 454 -3.37 -11.48 10.98
N THR A 455 -3.99 -12.10 9.97
CA THR A 455 -4.85 -13.29 10.07
C THR A 455 -4.07 -14.59 10.18
N ALA A 456 -2.73 -14.56 10.15
CA ALA A 456 -1.90 -15.74 10.36
C ALA A 456 -2.14 -16.34 11.77
N SER A 457 -2.30 -17.65 11.84
CA SER A 457 -2.47 -18.37 13.10
C SER A 457 -1.17 -18.34 13.92
N ASP A 458 -1.29 -18.39 15.25
CA ASP A 458 -0.11 -18.40 16.13
C ASP A 458 0.83 -19.58 15.81
N ALA A 459 0.31 -20.73 15.39
CA ALA A 459 1.12 -21.86 14.97
C ALA A 459 1.99 -21.56 13.74
N ILE A 460 1.45 -20.86 12.72
CA ILE A 460 2.23 -20.44 11.55
C ILE A 460 3.25 -19.37 11.93
N ILE A 461 2.89 -18.45 12.83
CA ILE A 461 3.84 -17.48 13.38
C ILE A 461 4.99 -18.19 14.09
N ASP A 462 4.68 -19.18 14.93
CA ASP A 462 5.67 -19.93 15.69
C ASP A 462 6.63 -20.69 14.79
N GLU A 463 6.10 -21.36 13.76
CA GLU A 463 6.91 -22.05 12.76
C GLU A 463 7.81 -21.09 11.99
N GLY A 464 7.28 -19.95 11.52
CA GLY A 464 8.06 -18.94 10.80
C GLY A 464 9.18 -18.34 11.65
N MET A 465 8.90 -18.06 12.93
CA MET A 465 9.90 -17.56 13.88
C MET A 465 10.97 -18.61 14.19
N ALA A 466 10.61 -19.89 14.30
CA ALA A 466 11.58 -20.98 14.46
C ALA A 466 12.49 -21.14 13.22
N ILE A 467 11.92 -21.02 12.01
CA ILE A 467 12.70 -21.03 10.77
C ILE A 467 13.65 -19.82 10.71
N PHE A 468 13.20 -18.62 11.12
CA PHE A 468 14.05 -17.44 11.19
C PHE A 468 15.24 -17.67 12.12
N GLU A 469 15.00 -18.19 13.33
CA GLU A 469 16.06 -18.48 14.30
C GLU A 469 17.08 -19.47 13.74
N ALA A 470 16.62 -20.56 13.12
CA ALA A 470 17.49 -21.55 12.49
C ALA A 470 18.30 -20.96 11.32
N ALA A 471 17.69 -20.09 10.51
CA ALA A 471 18.37 -19.41 9.41
C ALA A 471 19.44 -18.43 9.91
N LEU A 472 19.16 -17.71 10.99
CA LEU A 472 20.11 -16.82 11.65
C LEU A 472 21.31 -17.59 12.22
N ALA A 473 21.05 -18.69 12.94
CA ALA A 473 22.10 -19.53 13.50
C ALA A 473 23.06 -20.07 12.42
N GLU A 474 22.51 -20.54 11.30
CA GLU A 474 23.30 -21.07 10.19
C GLU A 474 24.10 -19.98 9.48
N ALA A 475 23.51 -18.80 9.26
CA ALA A 475 24.19 -17.67 8.66
C ALA A 475 25.39 -17.20 9.53
N ILE A 476 25.21 -17.11 10.85
CA ILE A 476 26.29 -16.78 11.80
C ILE A 476 27.38 -17.85 11.82
N ALA A 477 27.01 -19.13 11.73
CA ALA A 477 27.98 -20.23 11.69
C ALA A 477 28.81 -20.21 10.40
N ALA A 478 28.19 -19.97 9.24
CA ALA A 478 28.86 -19.93 7.95
C ALA A 478 29.91 -18.80 7.86
N GLU A 479 29.63 -17.62 8.44
CA GLU A 479 30.61 -16.53 8.53
C GLU A 479 31.86 -16.91 9.32
N ARG A 480 31.69 -17.64 10.44
CA ARG A 480 32.83 -18.08 11.27
C ARG A 480 33.73 -19.07 10.54
N THR A 481 33.16 -19.96 9.74
CA THR A 481 33.94 -20.89 8.92
C THR A 481 34.74 -20.14 7.85
N HIS A 482 34.14 -19.18 7.15
CA HIS A 482 34.83 -18.37 6.15
C HIS A 482 35.88 -17.41 6.73
N ALA A 483 35.76 -17.00 8.00
CA ALA A 483 36.77 -16.18 8.67
C ALA A 483 37.95 -17.00 9.22
N ALA A 484 37.83 -18.33 9.29
CA ALA A 484 38.87 -19.24 9.79
C ALA A 484 39.71 -19.87 8.67
N GLU A 485 39.28 -19.75 7.42
CA GLU A 485 40.02 -20.07 6.19
C GLU A 485 40.76 -18.82 5.67
#